data_AF-A0A1I5ZR41-F1
#
_entry.id   AF-A0A1I5ZR41-F1
#
_cell.length_a   1.000
_cell.length_b   1.000
_cell.length_c   1.000
_cell.angle_alpha   90.00
_cell.angle_beta   90.00
_cell.angle_gamma   90.00
#
_symmetry.space_group_name_H-M   'P 1'
#
loop_
_entity.id
_entity.type
_entity.pdbx_description
1 polymer ?
#
loop_
_entity_poly.entity_id
_entity_poly.type
_entity_poly.pdbx_seq_one_letter_code
_entity_poly.pdbx_strand_id
1 'polypeptide(L)'
;MTTPAQLRRTALSYPETAELAVAGTVAFTVQGKEFAALRPDRQVVLRMTPSDVDELRAAHPTARRVARAGARLPIEDINGQQLNHWVRRAWLARAPKRLAAPVAAAGTAVAGEVGDLPRAIGSPATRALHGAGITTLAQIAERSDAELLALHGVGPKAVRLLRGEAQD
;
A
#
# COMPACT_ATOMS: atom_id res chain seq x y z
N MET A 1 8.64 0.95 -15.63
CA MET A 1 8.10 -0.33 -16.09
C MET A 1 7.58 -1.12 -14.90
N THR A 2 6.35 -1.60 -14.98
CA THR A 2 5.76 -2.42 -13.92
C THR A 2 5.87 -3.89 -14.30
N THR A 3 6.25 -4.73 -13.34
CA THR A 3 6.48 -6.16 -13.59
C THR A 3 5.49 -7.02 -12.80
N PRO A 4 5.20 -8.25 -13.29
CA PRO A 4 4.47 -9.25 -12.50
C PRO A 4 5.06 -9.47 -11.10
N ALA A 5 6.39 -9.43 -10.98
CA ALA A 5 7.09 -9.55 -9.71
C ALA A 5 6.76 -8.40 -8.75
N GLN A 6 6.55 -7.19 -9.27
CA GLN A 6 6.13 -6.04 -8.45
C GLN A 6 4.70 -6.22 -7.94
N LEU A 7 3.76 -6.64 -8.80
CA LEU A 7 2.40 -6.97 -8.36
C LEU A 7 2.41 -8.01 -7.25
N ARG A 8 3.17 -9.10 -7.44
CA ARG A 8 3.32 -10.16 -6.44
C ARG A 8 3.87 -9.62 -5.13
N ARG A 9 4.98 -8.87 -5.16
CA ARG A 9 5.60 -8.27 -3.96
C ARG A 9 4.62 -7.38 -3.20
N THR A 10 3.91 -6.51 -3.91
CA THR A 10 2.95 -5.59 -3.32
C THR A 10 1.74 -6.31 -2.74
N ALA A 11 1.20 -7.31 -3.45
CA ALA A 11 0.05 -8.06 -2.95
C ALA A 11 0.41 -8.85 -1.69
N LEU A 12 1.56 -9.54 -1.69
CA LEU A 12 2.03 -10.34 -0.56
C LEU A 12 2.46 -9.52 0.66
N SER A 13 2.63 -8.20 0.54
CA SER A 13 2.95 -7.35 1.70
C SER A 13 1.76 -7.09 2.62
N TYR A 14 0.53 -7.41 2.20
CA TYR A 14 -0.66 -7.19 3.01
C TYR A 14 -1.01 -8.40 3.91
N PRO A 15 -1.52 -8.16 5.13
CA PRO A 15 -1.88 -9.22 6.06
C PRO A 15 -2.85 -10.26 5.48
N GLU A 16 -2.65 -11.52 5.87
CA GLU A 16 -3.51 -12.66 5.50
C GLU A 16 -3.74 -12.80 3.98
N THR A 17 -2.73 -12.44 3.18
CA THR A 17 -2.77 -12.62 1.72
C THR A 17 -2.29 -14.02 1.34
N ALA A 18 -3.08 -14.71 0.52
CA ALA A 18 -2.71 -15.97 -0.12
C ALA A 18 -2.57 -15.79 -1.64
N GLU A 19 -1.58 -16.46 -2.23
CA GLU A 19 -1.36 -16.53 -3.67
C GLU A 19 -1.86 -17.87 -4.20
N LEU A 20 -2.65 -17.83 -5.27
CA LEU A 20 -3.23 -18.99 -5.93
C LEU A 20 -2.89 -18.94 -7.42
N ALA A 21 -2.15 -19.93 -7.92
CA ALA A 21 -1.80 -20.05 -9.33
C ALA A 21 -2.61 -21.17 -9.99
N VAL A 22 -3.46 -20.82 -10.95
CA VAL A 22 -4.31 -21.78 -11.68
C VAL A 22 -4.36 -21.41 -13.16
N ALA A 23 -4.01 -22.35 -14.04
CA ALA A 23 -4.08 -22.20 -15.50
C ALA A 23 -3.45 -20.89 -16.03
N GLY A 24 -2.25 -20.55 -15.54
CA GLY A 24 -1.53 -19.32 -15.93
C GLY A 24 -2.06 -18.02 -15.32
N THR A 25 -3.13 -18.09 -14.52
CA THR A 25 -3.61 -16.97 -13.70
C THR A 25 -2.93 -17.02 -12.34
N VAL A 26 -2.40 -15.89 -11.88
CA VAL A 26 -1.90 -15.71 -10.52
C VAL A 26 -2.86 -14.78 -9.78
N ALA A 27 -3.64 -15.32 -8.85
CA ALA A 27 -4.60 -14.58 -8.05
C ALA A 27 -4.09 -14.37 -6.61
N PHE A 28 -4.40 -13.21 -6.06
CA PHE A 28 -4.13 -12.84 -4.68
C PHE A 28 -5.44 -12.66 -3.95
N THR A 29 -5.57 -13.34 -2.81
CA THR A 29 -6.79 -13.37 -2.01
C THR A 29 -6.51 -12.95 -0.59
N VAL A 30 -7.49 -12.33 0.06
CA VAL A 30 -7.50 -12.09 1.51
C VAL A 30 -8.73 -12.80 2.06
N GLN A 31 -8.54 -13.73 3.00
CA GLN A 31 -9.65 -14.55 3.55
C GLN A 31 -10.49 -15.22 2.43
N GLY A 32 -9.81 -15.76 1.41
CA GLY A 32 -10.45 -16.43 0.26
C GLY A 32 -11.11 -15.49 -0.76
N LYS A 33 -11.11 -14.17 -0.54
CA LYS A 33 -11.66 -13.19 -1.48
C LYS A 33 -10.57 -12.65 -2.39
N GLU A 34 -10.67 -12.91 -3.70
CA GLU A 34 -9.79 -12.29 -4.71
C GLU A 34 -9.85 -10.76 -4.58
N PHE A 35 -8.69 -10.13 -4.44
CA PHE A 35 -8.57 -8.67 -4.50
C PHE A 35 -7.71 -8.21 -5.68
N ALA A 36 -6.71 -9.00 -6.08
CA ALA A 36 -5.88 -8.71 -7.24
C ALA A 36 -5.57 -10.00 -7.99
N ALA A 37 -5.34 -9.92 -9.29
CA ALA A 37 -4.84 -11.05 -10.05
C ALA A 37 -4.14 -10.62 -11.33
N LEU A 38 -3.18 -11.41 -11.78
CA LEU A 38 -2.59 -11.34 -13.12
C LEU A 38 -3.12 -12.48 -13.96
N ARG A 39 -3.77 -12.14 -15.07
CA ARG A 39 -4.28 -13.10 -16.06
C ARG A 39 -3.20 -13.44 -17.09
N PRO A 40 -3.33 -14.56 -17.84
CA PRO A 40 -2.33 -14.99 -18.82
C PRO A 40 -2.08 -13.97 -19.95
N ASP A 41 -3.09 -13.18 -20.28
CA ASP A 41 -3.06 -12.07 -21.25
C ASP A 41 -2.42 -10.78 -20.69
N ARG A 42 -1.69 -10.90 -19.57
CA ARG A 42 -1.03 -9.79 -18.86
C ARG A 42 -1.98 -8.70 -18.36
N GLN A 43 -3.27 -9.00 -18.27
CA GLN A 43 -4.24 -8.11 -17.64
C GLN A 43 -4.17 -8.24 -16.12
N VAL A 44 -4.01 -7.11 -15.44
CA VAL A 44 -4.22 -7.03 -13.99
C VAL A 44 -5.71 -6.83 -13.75
N VAL A 45 -6.31 -7.69 -12.94
CA VAL A 45 -7.69 -7.56 -12.45
C VAL A 45 -7.65 -7.14 -10.99
N LEU A 46 -8.39 -6.10 -10.63
CA LEU A 46 -8.46 -5.57 -9.28
C LEU A 46 -9.93 -5.51 -8.81
N ARG A 47 -10.23 -6.10 -7.65
CA ARG A 47 -11.58 -6.12 -7.05
C ARG A 47 -11.69 -4.99 -6.03
N MET A 48 -12.47 -3.97 -6.36
CA MET A 48 -12.56 -2.73 -5.60
C MET A 48 -13.97 -2.15 -5.64
N THR A 49 -14.21 -1.05 -4.92
CA THR A 49 -15.54 -0.43 -4.88
C THR A 49 -15.90 0.20 -6.24
N PRO A 50 -17.19 0.43 -6.55
CA PRO A 50 -17.57 1.10 -7.78
C PRO A 50 -16.92 2.48 -7.96
N SER A 51 -16.78 3.24 -6.87
CA SER A 51 -16.12 4.54 -6.87
C SER A 51 -14.64 4.43 -7.23
N ASP A 52 -13.92 3.46 -6.67
CA ASP A 52 -12.51 3.22 -7.03
C ASP A 52 -12.35 2.82 -8.49
N VAL A 53 -13.29 2.03 -9.02
CA VAL A 53 -13.29 1.64 -10.43
C VAL A 53 -13.45 2.85 -11.34
N ASP A 54 -14.31 3.81 -10.98
CA ASP A 54 -14.47 5.04 -11.76
C ASP A 54 -13.23 5.93 -11.68
N GLU A 55 -12.62 6.06 -10.50
CA GLU A 55 -11.38 6.80 -10.31
C GLU A 55 -10.21 6.19 -11.11
N LEU A 56 -10.07 4.86 -11.09
CA LEU A 56 -9.08 4.15 -11.91
C LEU A 56 -9.30 4.40 -13.40
N ARG A 57 -10.56 4.36 -13.87
CA ARG A 57 -10.88 4.57 -15.29
C ARG A 57 -10.67 6.01 -15.75
N ALA A 58 -10.88 6.98 -14.87
CA ALA A 58 -10.55 8.36 -15.14
C ALA A 58 -9.03 8.55 -15.29
N ALA A 59 -8.24 7.87 -14.45
CA ALA A 59 -6.78 7.92 -14.50
C ALA A 59 -6.16 7.06 -15.62
N HIS A 60 -6.84 6.00 -16.06
CA HIS A 60 -6.33 5.01 -17.01
C HIS A 60 -7.35 4.73 -18.12
N PRO A 61 -7.21 5.35 -19.31
CA PRO A 61 -8.15 5.18 -20.42
C PRO A 61 -8.28 3.74 -20.92
N THR A 62 -7.29 2.88 -20.70
CA THR A 62 -7.30 1.46 -21.07
C THR A 62 -8.02 0.57 -20.04
N ALA A 63 -8.32 1.10 -18.85
CA ALA A 63 -9.04 0.36 -17.83
C ALA A 63 -10.50 0.07 -18.27
N ARG A 64 -10.95 -1.14 -17.99
CA ARG A 64 -12.30 -1.63 -18.28
C ARG A 64 -12.92 -2.22 -17.03
N ARG A 65 -14.24 -2.04 -16.86
CA ARG A 65 -14.98 -2.69 -15.78
C ARG A 65 -14.98 -4.21 -15.98
N VAL A 66 -14.96 -4.95 -14.89
CA VAL A 66 -15.19 -6.40 -14.90
C VAL A 66 -16.44 -6.75 -14.09
N ALA A 67 -17.05 -7.89 -14.42
CA ALA A 67 -18.17 -8.44 -13.65
C ALA A 67 -17.74 -8.71 -12.20
N ARG A 68 -18.67 -8.58 -11.23
CA ARG A 68 -18.42 -8.71 -9.77
C ARG A 68 -17.46 -7.66 -9.20
N ALA A 69 -17.77 -6.38 -9.42
CA ALA A 69 -17.13 -5.22 -8.81
C ALA A 69 -15.58 -5.20 -8.91
N GLY A 70 -15.09 -4.69 -10.04
CA GLY A 70 -13.67 -4.48 -10.23
C GLY A 70 -13.36 -3.84 -11.57
N ALA A 71 -12.06 -3.71 -11.83
CA ALA A 71 -11.54 -3.25 -13.11
C ALA A 71 -10.40 -4.14 -13.59
N ARG A 72 -10.15 -4.11 -14.90
CA ARG A 72 -8.97 -4.71 -15.53
C ARG A 72 -8.26 -3.70 -16.39
N LEU A 73 -6.93 -3.83 -16.48
CA LEU A 73 -6.07 -3.05 -17.37
C LEU A 73 -4.78 -3.83 -17.66
N PRO A 74 -4.11 -3.58 -18.80
CA PRO A 74 -2.80 -4.15 -19.08
C PRO A 74 -1.78 -3.75 -17.99
N ILE A 75 -0.92 -4.68 -17.57
CA ILE A 75 0.10 -4.38 -16.53
C ILE A 75 1.12 -3.32 -17.00
N GLU A 76 1.35 -3.22 -18.31
CA GLU A 76 2.21 -2.23 -18.95
C GLU A 76 1.67 -0.79 -18.85
N ASP A 77 0.35 -0.61 -18.74
CA ASP A 77 -0.30 0.72 -18.75
C ASP A 77 -0.32 1.39 -17.37
N ILE A 78 0.09 0.67 -16.34
CA ILE A 78 0.10 1.14 -14.97
C ILE A 78 1.53 1.19 -14.46
N ASN A 79 1.98 2.32 -13.90
CA ASN A 79 3.32 2.40 -13.31
C ASN A 79 3.36 1.80 -11.90
N GLY A 80 4.57 1.62 -11.35
CA GLY A 80 4.75 0.91 -10.09
C GLY A 80 4.08 1.59 -8.88
N GLN A 81 4.05 2.92 -8.84
CA GLN A 81 3.40 3.67 -7.76
C GLN A 81 1.87 3.57 -7.86
N GLN A 82 1.34 3.72 -9.07
CA GLN A 82 -0.07 3.55 -9.35
C GLN A 82 -0.52 2.12 -9.04
N LEU A 83 0.28 1.11 -9.42
CA LEU A 83 -0.02 -0.28 -9.09
C LEU A 83 -0.11 -0.47 -7.57
N ASN A 84 0.86 0.05 -6.81
CA ASN A 84 0.84 -0.02 -5.36
C ASN A 84 -0.41 0.63 -4.77
N HIS A 85 -0.78 1.81 -5.28
CA HIS A 85 -1.99 2.52 -4.86
C HIS A 85 -3.25 1.68 -5.11
N TRP A 86 -3.44 1.17 -6.33
CA TRP A 86 -4.66 0.47 -6.72
C TRP A 86 -4.78 -0.93 -6.11
N VAL A 87 -3.67 -1.65 -5.95
CA VAL A 87 -3.64 -2.93 -5.23
C VAL A 87 -4.01 -2.72 -3.76
N ARG A 88 -3.55 -1.63 -3.13
CA ARG A 88 -3.97 -1.27 -1.76
C ARG A 88 -5.47 -1.05 -1.67
N ARG A 89 -6.06 -0.25 -2.58
CA ARG A 89 -7.50 0.03 -2.61
C ARG A 89 -8.30 -1.26 -2.81
N ALA A 90 -7.84 -2.14 -3.69
CA ALA A 90 -8.47 -3.44 -3.92
C ALA A 90 -8.42 -4.33 -2.67
N TRP A 91 -7.26 -4.42 -2.00
CA TRP A 91 -7.14 -5.19 -0.76
C TRP A 91 -8.04 -4.63 0.34
N LEU A 92 -8.03 -3.31 0.57
CA LEU A 92 -8.90 -2.65 1.57
C LEU A 92 -10.38 -2.90 1.30
N ALA A 93 -10.79 -2.93 0.03
CA ALA A 93 -12.17 -3.21 -0.33
C ALA A 93 -12.60 -4.65 0.00
N ARG A 94 -11.68 -5.61 0.06
CA ARG A 94 -11.98 -7.05 0.26
C ARG A 94 -11.62 -7.57 1.65
N ALA A 95 -10.66 -6.95 2.31
CA ALA A 95 -10.21 -7.33 3.64
C ALA A 95 -11.30 -7.11 4.70
N PRO A 96 -11.37 -7.98 5.72
CA PRO A 96 -12.24 -7.75 6.88
C PRO A 96 -11.82 -6.50 7.65
N LYS A 97 -12.78 -5.80 8.26
CA LYS A 97 -12.56 -4.51 8.97
C LYS A 97 -11.38 -4.54 9.95
N ARG A 98 -11.20 -5.64 10.69
CA ARG A 98 -10.10 -5.82 11.66
C ARG A 98 -8.70 -5.68 11.03
N LEU A 99 -8.52 -6.15 9.80
CA LEU A 99 -7.25 -6.06 9.06
C LEU A 99 -7.18 -4.75 8.29
N ALA A 100 -8.31 -4.32 7.73
CA ALA A 100 -8.38 -3.14 6.91
C ALA A 100 -8.13 -1.86 7.71
N ALA A 101 -8.64 -1.75 8.95
CA ALA A 101 -8.56 -0.52 9.74
C ALA A 101 -7.11 -0.08 10.04
N PRO A 102 -6.19 -0.93 10.51
CA PRO A 102 -4.79 -0.55 10.70
C PRO A 102 -4.10 -0.14 9.41
N VAL A 103 -4.32 -0.86 8.31
CA VAL A 103 -3.72 -0.56 6.99
C VAL A 103 -4.30 0.72 6.38
N ALA A 104 -5.59 0.99 6.62
CA ALA A 104 -6.27 2.22 6.22
C ALA A 104 -5.64 3.41 6.95
N ALA A 105 -5.54 3.34 8.28
CA ALA A 105 -4.93 4.35 9.14
C ALA A 105 -3.45 4.60 8.79
N ALA A 106 -2.69 3.53 8.51
CA ALA A 106 -1.29 3.66 8.09
C ALA A 106 -1.14 4.36 6.73
N GLY A 107 -2.15 4.39 5.86
CA GLY A 107 -2.03 5.03 4.55
C GLY A 107 -2.61 6.44 4.44
N THR A 108 -3.31 6.93 5.47
CA THR A 108 -3.80 8.32 5.58
C THR A 108 -2.77 9.25 6.23
N ALA A 109 -1.73 8.69 6.84
CA ALA A 109 -0.62 9.44 7.42
C ALA A 109 0.17 10.18 6.32
N VAL A 110 -0.07 11.49 6.21
CA VAL A 110 0.66 12.40 5.33
C VAL A 110 1.84 13.00 6.10
N ALA A 111 2.99 13.10 5.44
CA ALA A 111 4.17 13.74 6.02
C ALA A 111 3.83 15.18 6.45
N GLY A 112 4.08 15.52 7.72
CA GLY A 112 3.74 16.81 8.35
C GLY A 112 2.31 16.99 8.83
N GLU A 113 1.48 15.95 8.80
CA GLU A 113 0.10 16.00 9.30
C GLU A 113 -0.15 14.92 10.38
N VAL A 114 0.89 14.21 10.78
CA VAL A 114 0.87 13.26 11.89
C VAL A 114 1.57 13.89 13.08
N GLY A 115 0.77 14.45 13.99
CA GLY A 115 1.26 15.18 15.16
C GLY A 115 2.27 16.27 14.79
N ASP A 116 3.45 16.25 15.41
CA ASP A 116 4.56 17.19 15.14
C ASP A 116 5.66 16.57 14.25
N LEU A 117 5.42 15.39 13.64
CA LEU A 117 6.44 14.73 12.82
C LEU A 117 6.75 15.56 11.55
N PRO A 118 8.04 15.77 11.23
CA PRO A 118 8.45 16.67 10.16
C PRO A 118 8.01 16.20 8.77
N ARG A 119 7.73 17.13 7.84
CA ARG A 119 7.44 16.79 6.42
C ARG A 119 8.63 16.09 5.73
N ALA A 120 9.85 16.39 6.19
CA ALA A 120 11.10 15.99 5.53
C ALA A 120 11.40 14.48 5.57
N ILE A 121 10.81 13.71 6.49
CA ILE A 121 11.06 12.27 6.61
C ILE A 121 10.41 11.45 5.49
N GLY A 122 9.47 12.06 4.74
CA GLY A 122 8.79 11.47 3.61
C GLY A 122 7.69 10.47 3.98
N SER A 123 6.75 10.25 3.05
CA SER A 123 5.56 9.44 3.29
C SER A 123 5.80 8.00 3.75
N PRO A 124 6.85 7.26 3.32
CA PRO A 124 7.10 5.91 3.85
C PRO A 124 7.40 5.91 5.35
N ALA A 125 8.30 6.80 5.82
CA ALA A 125 8.66 6.89 7.22
C ALA A 125 7.49 7.40 8.07
N THR A 126 6.78 8.44 7.61
CA THR A 126 5.59 8.95 8.32
C THR A 126 4.53 7.87 8.52
N ARG A 127 4.28 7.05 7.50
CA ARG A 127 3.30 5.97 7.57
C ARG A 127 3.74 4.83 8.49
N ALA A 128 5.02 4.49 8.48
CA ALA A 128 5.59 3.48 9.37
C ALA A 128 5.52 3.90 10.84
N LEU A 129 5.88 5.15 11.15
CA LEU A 129 5.79 5.72 12.51
C LEU A 129 4.35 5.77 13.00
N HIS A 130 3.44 6.32 12.19
CA HIS A 130 2.01 6.37 12.53
C HIS A 130 1.44 4.96 12.77
N GLY A 131 1.80 3.99 11.93
CA GLY A 131 1.41 2.59 12.10
C GLY A 131 1.94 1.94 13.37
N ALA A 132 3.07 2.43 13.90
CA ALA A 132 3.63 2.03 15.19
C ALA A 132 3.07 2.83 16.39
N GLY A 133 2.08 3.71 16.17
CA GLY A 133 1.52 4.59 17.20
C GLY A 133 2.44 5.76 17.59
N ILE A 134 3.51 5.98 16.84
CA ILE A 134 4.46 7.08 17.07
C ILE A 134 4.00 8.26 16.23
N THR A 135 3.58 9.32 16.91
CA THR A 135 2.99 10.50 16.30
C THR A 135 3.67 11.80 16.72
N THR A 136 4.63 11.74 17.66
CA THR A 136 5.33 12.93 18.17
C THR A 136 6.86 12.77 18.21
N LEU A 137 7.59 13.87 18.13
CA LEU A 137 9.04 13.94 18.31
C LEU A 137 9.46 13.52 19.73
N ALA A 138 8.64 13.79 20.74
CA ALA A 138 8.85 13.30 22.09
C ALA A 138 8.87 11.76 22.16
N GLN A 139 7.89 11.10 21.54
CA GLN A 139 7.85 9.63 21.44
C GLN A 139 9.02 9.07 20.62
N ILE A 140 9.54 9.83 19.66
CA ILE A 140 10.74 9.48 18.91
C ILE A 140 11.99 9.53 19.80
N ALA A 141 12.09 10.54 20.68
CA ALA A 141 13.20 10.68 21.62
C ALA A 141 13.27 9.54 22.64
N GLU A 142 12.13 8.93 22.97
CA GLU A 142 12.05 7.75 23.85
C GLU A 142 12.52 6.43 23.19
N ARG A 143 12.76 6.43 21.87
CA ARG A 143 13.14 5.24 21.11
C ARG A 143 14.59 5.30 20.67
N SER A 144 15.25 4.15 20.66
CA SER A 144 16.57 3.99 20.05
C SER A 144 16.51 4.01 18.52
N ASP A 145 17.63 4.35 17.88
CA ASP A 145 17.76 4.30 16.42
C ASP A 145 17.49 2.88 15.87
N ALA A 146 17.89 1.85 16.62
CA ALA A 146 17.66 0.45 16.27
C ALA A 146 16.16 0.11 16.25
N GLU A 147 15.38 0.58 17.24
CA GLU A 147 13.92 0.39 17.27
C GLU A 147 13.25 1.12 16.11
N LEU A 148 13.67 2.35 15.79
CA LEU A 148 13.13 3.09 14.67
C LEU A 148 13.46 2.42 13.33
N LEU A 149 14.69 1.92 13.15
CA LEU A 149 15.12 1.21 11.94
C LEU A 149 14.45 -0.16 11.78
N ALA A 150 13.95 -0.77 12.86
CA ALA A 150 13.18 -2.00 12.79
C ALA A 150 11.80 -1.78 12.14
N LEU A 151 11.31 -0.54 12.08
CA LEU A 151 10.02 -0.22 11.45
C LEU A 151 10.15 -0.25 9.92
N HIS A 152 9.43 -1.17 9.29
CA HIS A 152 9.41 -1.30 7.83
C HIS A 152 8.90 0.00 7.16
N GLY A 153 9.81 0.69 6.47
CA GLY A 153 9.53 1.98 5.82
C GLY A 153 10.30 3.17 6.44
N VAL A 154 10.93 2.97 7.59
CA VAL A 154 11.87 3.93 8.20
C VAL A 154 13.29 3.58 7.75
N GLY A 155 13.96 4.52 7.08
CA GLY A 155 15.35 4.37 6.65
C GLY A 155 16.33 5.26 7.41
N PRO A 156 17.64 5.04 7.30
CA PRO A 156 18.67 5.84 8.01
C PRO A 156 18.54 7.35 7.77
N LYS A 157 18.13 7.74 6.55
CA LYS A 157 17.86 9.16 6.23
C LYS A 157 16.72 9.74 7.07
N ALA A 158 15.64 8.99 7.26
CA ALA A 158 14.51 9.44 8.08
C ALA A 158 14.92 9.55 9.54
N VAL A 159 15.66 8.57 10.07
CA VAL A 159 16.19 8.61 11.45
C VAL A 159 17.07 9.85 11.65
N ARG A 160 17.99 10.14 10.73
CA ARG A 160 18.85 11.33 10.83
C ARG A 160 18.04 12.63 10.88
N LEU A 161 16.99 12.75 10.06
CA LEU A 161 16.13 13.93 10.05
C LEU A 161 15.33 14.04 11.36
N LEU A 162 14.78 12.92 11.84
CA LEU A 162 14.05 12.87 13.11
C LEU A 162 14.92 13.26 14.31
N ARG A 163 16.19 12.85 14.32
CA ARG A 163 17.13 13.22 15.38
C ARG A 163 17.52 14.69 15.34
N GLY A 164 17.74 15.24 14.14
CA GLY A 164 17.99 16.68 14.01
C GLY A 164 16.84 17.52 14.55
N GLU A 165 15.60 17.15 14.25
CA GLU A 165 14.40 17.91 14.64
C GLU A 165 13.98 17.67 16.11
N ALA A 166 14.33 16.52 16.70
CA ALA A 166 14.05 16.24 18.13
C ALA A 166 15.07 16.88 19.09
N GLN A 167 16.14 17.48 18.56
CA GLN A 167 17.22 18.11 19.33
C GLN A 167 17.17 19.65 19.32
N ASP A 168 16.27 20.24 18.51
CA ASP A 168 15.92 21.67 18.49
C ASP A 168 14.74 21.95 19.44
#